data_AF-Q56416-F1
#
_entry.id   AF-Q56416-F1
#
_cell.length_a   1.000
_cell.length_b   1.000
_cell.length_c   1.000
_cell.angle_alpha   90.00
_cell.angle_beta   90.00
_cell.angle_gamma   90.00
#
_symmetry.space_group_name_H-M   'P 1'
#
loop_
_entity.id
_entity.type
_entity.pdbx_description
1 polymer ?
#
loop_
_entity_poly.entity_id
_entity_poly.type
_entity_poly.pdbx_seq_one_letter_code
_entity_poly.pdbx_strand_id
1 'polypeptide(L)'
;MGHEAKHPIIIGITGNIGSGKSTVAALLRSWGYPVLDLDALAARARENKEEELKRLFPEAVVGGRLDRRALARLVFSDPERLKALEAVVHPEVRRLLMEELSRLEAPLVFLEIPLLFEKGWEGRLHGTLLVAAPLEERVRRVMARSGLSREEVLARERAQMPEEEKRKRATWVLENTGSLEDLERALKAVLAELTGGAKGGRG
;
A
#
# COMPACT_ATOMS: atom_id res chain seq x y z
N MET A 1 9.27 35.14 -4.85
CA MET A 1 7.99 34.40 -4.97
C MET A 1 8.07 33.23 -4.02
N GLY A 2 7.37 33.30 -2.89
CA GLY A 2 7.22 32.13 -2.02
C GLY A 2 6.31 31.15 -2.73
N HIS A 3 6.85 30.04 -3.22
CA HIS A 3 6.03 28.89 -3.57
C HIS A 3 5.45 28.37 -2.26
N GLU A 4 4.23 28.79 -1.95
CA GLU A 4 3.40 28.08 -0.98
C GLU A 4 3.29 26.65 -1.53
N ALA A 5 4.03 25.72 -0.93
CA ALA A 5 4.05 24.34 -1.37
C ALA A 5 2.62 23.81 -1.22
N LYS A 6 1.88 23.75 -2.34
CA LYS A 6 0.54 23.18 -2.35
C LYS A 6 0.66 21.76 -1.86
N HIS A 7 0.12 21.50 -0.67
CA HIS A 7 0.10 20.15 -0.12
C HIS A 7 -0.66 19.25 -1.10
N PRO A 8 -0.02 18.18 -1.62
CA PRO A 8 -0.68 17.32 -2.59
C PRO A 8 -1.85 16.63 -1.93
N ILE A 9 -2.90 16.38 -2.71
CA ILE A 9 -3.92 15.40 -2.34
C ILE A 9 -3.25 14.03 -2.39
N ILE A 10 -3.34 13.30 -1.29
CA ILE A 10 -2.72 11.98 -1.11
C ILE A 10 -3.82 10.93 -1.02
N ILE A 11 -3.87 10.04 -2.00
CA ILE A 11 -4.85 8.96 -2.08
C ILE A 11 -4.17 7.62 -1.81
N GLY A 12 -4.68 6.85 -0.85
CA GLY A 12 -4.17 5.51 -0.57
C GLY A 12 -4.87 4.46 -1.44
N ILE A 13 -4.11 3.75 -2.26
CA ILE A 13 -4.59 2.61 -3.03
C ILE A 13 -4.40 1.35 -2.18
N THR A 14 -5.48 0.61 -1.97
CA THR A 14 -5.46 -0.65 -1.23
C THR A 14 -6.28 -1.71 -1.95
N GLY A 15 -6.24 -2.94 -1.46
CA GLY A 15 -6.93 -4.07 -2.05
C GLY A 15 -6.41 -5.38 -1.51
N ASN A 16 -7.30 -6.37 -1.38
CA ASN A 16 -6.91 -7.67 -0.88
C ASN A 16 -5.96 -8.39 -1.84
N ILE A 17 -5.33 -9.48 -1.38
CA ILE A 17 -4.42 -10.25 -2.22
C ILE A 17 -5.09 -10.63 -3.55
N GLY A 18 -4.40 -10.42 -4.67
CA GLY A 18 -4.91 -10.75 -6.01
C GLY A 18 -5.92 -9.77 -6.60
N SER A 19 -6.31 -8.70 -5.90
CA SER A 19 -7.27 -7.68 -6.38
C SER A 19 -6.85 -6.95 -7.65
N GLY A 20 -5.55 -6.88 -7.94
CA GLY A 20 -5.01 -6.11 -9.07
C GLY A 20 -4.65 -4.66 -8.72
N LYS A 21 -4.49 -4.34 -7.42
CA LYS A 21 -3.90 -3.08 -6.96
C LYS A 21 -2.61 -2.69 -7.72
N SER A 22 -1.71 -3.64 -7.96
CA SER A 22 -0.47 -3.38 -8.69
C SER A 22 -0.71 -2.99 -10.15
N THR A 23 -1.79 -3.48 -10.77
CA THR A 23 -2.20 -3.10 -12.12
C THR A 23 -2.70 -1.66 -12.14
N VAL A 24 -3.53 -1.27 -11.17
CA VAL A 24 -3.98 0.12 -11.00
C VAL A 24 -2.79 1.05 -10.76
N ALA A 25 -1.85 0.67 -9.90
CA ALA A 25 -0.63 1.44 -9.66
C ALA A 25 0.22 1.58 -10.95
N ALA A 26 0.33 0.54 -11.76
CA ALA A 26 1.04 0.59 -13.04
C ALA A 26 0.36 1.52 -14.06
N LEU A 27 -0.98 1.49 -14.15
CA LEU A 27 -1.75 2.41 -15.00
C LEU A 27 -1.56 3.87 -14.59
N LEU A 28 -1.63 4.16 -13.29
CA LEU A 28 -1.42 5.53 -12.80
C LEU A 28 -0.02 6.04 -13.13
N ARG A 29 1.01 5.21 -12.94
CA ARG A 29 2.39 5.54 -13.33
C ARG A 29 2.50 5.79 -14.84
N SER A 30 1.87 4.97 -15.67
CA SER A 30 1.92 5.15 -17.13
C SER A 30 1.21 6.42 -17.61
N TRP A 31 0.25 6.92 -16.84
CA TRP A 31 -0.43 8.20 -17.08
C TRP A 31 0.28 9.40 -16.41
N GLY A 32 1.45 9.19 -15.80
CA GLY A 32 2.28 10.25 -15.24
C GLY A 32 1.95 10.63 -13.79
N TYR A 33 1.07 9.90 -13.10
CA TYR A 33 0.81 10.15 -11.68
C TYR A 33 1.90 9.54 -10.81
N PRO A 34 2.41 10.25 -9.79
CA PRO A 34 3.31 9.66 -8.80
C PRO A 34 2.59 8.59 -7.98
N VAL A 35 3.20 7.41 -7.90
CA VAL A 35 2.72 6.30 -7.06
C VAL A 35 3.87 5.77 -6.21
N LEU A 36 3.84 6.05 -4.91
CA LEU A 36 4.83 5.58 -3.95
C LEU A 36 4.40 4.24 -3.34
N ASP A 37 5.29 3.26 -3.34
CA ASP A 37 5.04 1.92 -2.78
C ASP A 37 5.49 1.85 -1.31
N LEU A 38 4.53 1.69 -0.39
CA LEU A 38 4.83 1.65 1.03
C LEU A 38 5.53 0.36 1.48
N ASP A 39 5.37 -0.76 0.76
CA ASP A 39 6.14 -1.98 1.04
C ASP A 39 7.60 -1.78 0.65
N ALA A 40 7.85 -1.10 -0.47
CA ALA A 40 9.21 -0.74 -0.89
C ALA A 40 9.86 0.23 0.11
N LEU A 41 9.12 1.23 0.61
CA LEU A 41 9.61 2.12 1.66
C LEU A 41 9.85 1.36 2.98
N ALA A 42 9.00 0.40 3.34
CA ALA A 42 9.22 -0.46 4.51
C ALA A 42 10.42 -1.41 4.36
N ALA A 43 10.74 -1.85 3.14
CA ALA A 43 11.98 -2.58 2.86
C ALA A 43 13.21 -1.69 3.07
N ARG A 44 13.23 -0.49 2.47
CA ARG A 44 14.30 0.50 2.66
C ARG A 44 14.46 0.93 4.12
N ALA A 45 13.35 1.11 4.84
CA ALA A 45 13.36 1.43 6.26
C ALA A 45 14.05 0.35 7.10
N ARG A 46 13.81 -0.94 6.79
CA ARG A 46 14.47 -2.06 7.47
C ARG A 46 15.97 -2.11 7.17
N GLU A 47 16.38 -1.78 5.95
CA GLU A 47 17.80 -1.67 5.58
C GLU A 47 18.47 -0.52 6.34
N ASN A 48 17.85 0.67 6.36
CA ASN A 48 18.35 1.84 7.09
C ASN A 48 18.46 1.60 8.61
N LYS A 49 17.60 0.72 9.16
CA LYS A 49 17.54 0.38 10.58
C LYS A 49 18.15 -0.98 10.89
N GLU A 50 18.91 -1.58 9.97
CA GLU A 50 19.39 -2.96 10.12
C GLU A 50 20.16 -3.17 11.43
N GLU A 51 21.05 -2.25 11.81
CA GLU A 51 21.83 -2.38 13.04
C GLU A 51 20.99 -2.30 14.32
N GLU A 52 19.94 -1.49 14.34
CA GLU A 52 19.00 -1.42 15.45
C GLU A 52 18.14 -2.68 15.54
N LEU A 53 17.67 -3.16 14.39
CA LEU A 53 16.91 -4.40 14.29
C LEU A 53 17.75 -5.63 14.65
N LYS A 54 19.05 -5.66 14.32
CA LYS A 54 19.99 -6.71 14.75
C LYS A 54 20.14 -6.77 16.27
N ARG A 55 20.14 -5.62 16.95
CA ARG A 55 20.16 -5.57 18.42
C ARG A 55 18.84 -6.03 19.04
N LEU A 56 17.72 -5.71 18.40
CA LEU A 56 16.39 -6.05 18.90
C LEU A 56 15.99 -7.51 18.62
N PHE A 57 16.49 -8.07 17.51
CA PHE A 57 16.21 -9.43 17.06
C PHE A 57 17.52 -10.18 16.74
N PRO A 58 18.41 -10.40 17.72
CA PRO A 58 19.66 -11.12 17.49
C PRO A 58 19.42 -12.54 16.94
N GLU A 59 18.29 -13.17 17.24
CA GLU A 59 17.90 -14.49 16.74
C GLU A 59 17.59 -14.51 15.23
N ALA A 60 17.35 -13.34 14.63
CA ALA A 60 17.14 -13.19 13.20
C ALA A 60 18.45 -12.96 12.42
N VAL A 61 19.60 -12.89 13.10
CA VAL A 61 20.88 -12.56 12.46
C VAL A 61 21.58 -13.83 11.97
N VAL A 62 21.82 -13.90 10.66
CA VAL A 62 22.52 -15.02 10.01
C VAL A 62 23.69 -14.46 9.21
N GLY A 63 24.91 -14.94 9.48
CA GLY A 63 26.12 -14.45 8.81
C GLY A 63 26.38 -12.95 9.01
N GLY A 64 25.95 -12.39 10.15
CA GLY A 64 26.12 -10.97 10.48
C GLY A 64 25.11 -10.01 9.83
N ARG A 65 24.16 -10.53 9.05
CA ARG A 65 23.07 -9.76 8.41
C ARG A 65 21.73 -10.17 8.97
N LEU A 66 20.77 -9.25 8.93
CA LEU A 66 19.40 -9.53 9.34
C LEU A 66 18.71 -10.39 8.28
N ASP A 67 18.43 -11.65 8.60
CA ASP A 67 17.70 -12.55 7.70
C ASP A 67 16.22 -12.21 7.71
N ARG A 68 15.69 -11.77 6.57
CA ARG A 68 14.30 -11.33 6.43
C ARG A 68 13.29 -12.45 6.72
N ARG A 69 13.61 -13.70 6.39
CA ARG A 69 12.71 -14.85 6.62
C ARG A 69 12.70 -15.24 8.09
N ALA A 70 13.85 -15.21 8.76
CA ALA A 70 13.97 -15.44 10.19
C ALA A 70 13.22 -14.35 10.97
N LEU A 71 13.43 -13.08 10.63
CA LEU A 71 12.69 -11.97 11.23
C LEU A 71 11.18 -12.12 11.05
N ALA A 72 10.73 -12.42 9.82
CA ALA A 72 9.32 -12.62 9.54
C ALA A 72 8.72 -13.77 10.38
N ARG A 73 9.43 -14.89 10.52
CA ARG A 73 9.00 -16.00 11.39
C ARG A 73 8.90 -15.58 12.86
N LEU A 74 9.89 -14.85 13.37
CA LEU A 74 9.93 -14.39 14.76
C LEU A 74 8.75 -13.47 15.10
N VAL A 75 8.39 -12.56 14.21
CA VAL A 75 7.30 -11.59 14.47
C VAL A 75 5.91 -12.14 14.09
N PHE A 76 5.83 -13.13 13.21
CA PHE A 76 4.54 -13.67 12.77
C PHE A 76 3.78 -14.37 13.91
N SER A 77 4.49 -15.06 14.80
CA SER A 77 3.90 -15.79 15.93
C SER A 77 3.82 -14.99 17.24
N ASP A 78 4.36 -13.78 17.27
CA ASP A 78 4.52 -13.01 18.52
C ASP A 78 4.11 -11.53 18.29
N PRO A 79 2.90 -11.14 18.74
CA PRO A 79 2.39 -9.78 18.59
C PRO A 79 3.27 -8.71 19.26
N GLU A 80 3.94 -9.02 20.37
CA GLU A 80 4.80 -8.06 21.06
C GLU A 80 6.10 -7.85 20.27
N ARG A 81 6.68 -8.92 19.70
CA ARG A 81 7.80 -8.80 18.76
C ARG A 81 7.42 -8.04 17.50
N LEU A 82 6.22 -8.27 16.96
CA LEU A 82 5.73 -7.49 15.81
C LEU A 82 5.63 -6.01 16.15
N LYS A 83 5.06 -5.67 17.31
CA LYS A 83 4.96 -4.29 17.79
C LYS A 83 6.34 -3.65 17.99
N ALA A 84 7.31 -4.39 18.53
CA ALA A 84 8.68 -3.94 18.68
C ALA A 84 9.36 -3.66 17.31
N LEU A 85 9.14 -4.53 16.32
CA LEU A 85 9.60 -4.30 14.94
C LEU A 85 8.97 -3.04 14.34
N GLU A 86 7.65 -2.93 14.45
CA GLU A 86 6.88 -1.79 13.93
C GLU A 86 7.28 -0.47 14.58
N ALA A 87 7.63 -0.47 15.87
CA ALA A 87 8.11 0.71 16.59
C ALA A 87 9.40 1.28 16.01
N VAL A 88 10.28 0.44 15.45
CA VAL A 88 11.52 0.87 14.78
C VAL A 88 11.26 1.26 13.32
N VAL A 89 10.46 0.44 12.61
CA VAL A 89 10.28 0.57 11.16
C VAL A 89 9.31 1.71 10.81
N HIS A 90 8.20 1.88 11.52
CA HIS A 90 7.17 2.87 11.16
C HIS A 90 7.67 4.33 11.19
N PRO A 91 8.47 4.78 12.17
CA PRO A 91 9.05 6.12 12.12
C PRO A 91 9.92 6.34 10.89
N GLU A 92 10.74 5.36 10.53
CA GLU A 92 11.63 5.46 9.36
C GLU A 92 10.83 5.44 8.04
N VAL A 93 9.78 4.63 7.94
CA VAL A 93 8.85 4.66 6.79
C VAL A 93 8.25 6.05 6.62
N ARG A 94 7.80 6.68 7.71
CA ARG A 94 7.26 8.05 7.64
C ARG A 94 8.31 9.06 7.21
N ARG A 95 9.53 8.96 7.73
CA ARG A 95 10.64 9.84 7.33
C ARG A 95 10.93 9.71 5.84
N LEU A 96 11.05 8.48 5.34
CA LEU A 96 11.27 8.21 3.91
C LEU A 96 10.08 8.68 3.05
N LEU A 97 8.85 8.45 3.50
CA LEU A 97 7.67 8.91 2.78
C LEU A 97 7.65 10.44 2.67
N MET A 98 7.92 11.16 3.77
CA MET A 98 8.00 12.63 3.74
C MET A 98 9.13 13.12 2.83
N GLU A 99 10.27 12.41 2.82
CA GLU A 99 11.38 12.70 1.93
C GLU A 99 10.98 12.53 0.46
N GLU A 100 10.34 11.42 0.09
CA GLU A 100 9.86 11.20 -1.29
C GLU A 100 8.78 12.23 -1.67
N LEU A 101 7.82 12.51 -0.78
CA LEU A 101 6.77 13.52 -1.02
C LEU A 101 7.35 14.93 -1.20
N SER A 102 8.41 15.28 -0.47
CA SER A 102 9.05 16.61 -0.58
C SER A 102 9.70 16.87 -1.93
N ARG A 103 9.95 15.82 -2.71
CA ARG A 103 10.56 15.89 -4.05
C ARG A 103 9.51 15.97 -5.17
N LEU A 104 8.23 15.84 -4.83
CA LEU A 104 7.13 15.83 -5.79
C LEU A 104 6.46 17.21 -5.84
N GLU A 105 6.25 17.72 -7.05
CA GLU A 105 5.47 18.94 -7.31
C GLU A 105 4.04 18.65 -7.77
N ALA A 106 3.67 17.37 -7.88
CA ALA A 106 2.37 16.95 -8.39
C ALA A 106 1.25 17.26 -7.39
N PRO A 107 0.09 17.80 -7.82
CA PRO A 107 -1.03 18.11 -6.93
C PRO A 107 -1.78 16.86 -6.41
N LEU A 108 -1.57 15.71 -7.04
CA LEU A 108 -2.19 14.43 -6.70
C LEU A 108 -1.12 13.35 -6.67
N VAL A 109 -1.02 12.65 -5.54
CA VAL A 109 -0.07 11.57 -5.30
C VAL A 109 -0.81 10.35 -4.77
N PHE A 110 -0.41 9.16 -5.23
CA PHE A 110 -0.95 7.91 -4.75
C PHE A 110 0.05 7.16 -3.89
N LEU A 111 -0.44 6.55 -2.82
CA LEU A 111 0.31 5.64 -1.97
C LEU A 111 -0.24 4.24 -2.14
N GLU A 112 0.58 3.29 -2.57
CA GLU A 112 0.20 1.89 -2.63
C GLU A 112 0.40 1.25 -1.25
N ILE A 113 -0.69 0.94 -0.54
CA ILE A 113 -0.67 0.49 0.87
C ILE A 113 -1.49 -0.81 1.02
N PRO A 114 -0.86 -1.99 1.12
CA PRO A 114 -1.59 -3.26 1.20
C PRO A 114 -2.48 -3.40 2.45
N LEU A 115 -1.97 -2.95 3.59
CA LEU A 115 -2.64 -3.03 4.90
C LEU A 115 -3.14 -1.66 5.37
N LEU A 116 -3.71 -0.89 4.45
CA LEU A 116 -4.09 0.52 4.67
C LEU A 116 -5.01 0.66 5.89
N PHE A 117 -6.10 -0.10 5.91
CA PHE A 117 -7.13 0.00 6.93
C PHE A 117 -6.71 -0.72 8.22
N GLU A 118 -6.02 -1.85 8.09
CA GLU A 118 -5.50 -2.67 9.18
C GLU A 118 -4.46 -1.95 10.02
N LYS A 119 -3.68 -1.04 9.40
CA LYS A 119 -2.62 -0.27 10.06
C LYS A 119 -3.01 1.20 10.30
N GLY A 120 -4.28 1.55 10.12
CA GLY A 120 -4.80 2.88 10.46
C GLY A 120 -4.25 4.02 9.60
N TRP A 121 -3.90 3.76 8.34
CA TRP A 121 -3.45 4.80 7.41
C TRP A 121 -4.55 5.73 6.96
N GLU A 122 -5.81 5.29 7.01
CA GLU A 122 -6.99 6.02 6.54
C GLU A 122 -7.02 7.48 7.02
N GLY A 123 -6.83 7.72 8.33
CA GLY A 123 -6.83 9.08 8.90
C GLY A 123 -5.62 9.96 8.53
N ARG A 124 -4.70 9.46 7.71
CA ARG A 124 -3.53 10.20 7.20
C ARG A 124 -3.61 10.49 5.71
N LEU A 125 -4.72 10.14 5.08
CA LEU A 125 -4.94 10.26 3.65
C LEU A 125 -6.11 11.20 3.39
N HIS A 126 -6.16 11.78 2.20
CA HIS A 126 -7.28 12.61 1.75
C HIS A 126 -8.44 11.76 1.19
N GLY A 127 -8.16 10.49 0.88
CA GLY A 127 -9.13 9.52 0.44
C GLY A 127 -8.48 8.16 0.20
N THR A 128 -9.31 7.15 0.02
CA THR A 128 -8.88 5.76 -0.18
C THR A 128 -9.53 5.17 -1.43
N LEU A 129 -8.72 4.47 -2.22
CA LEU A 129 -9.12 3.77 -3.44
C LEU A 129 -8.97 2.27 -3.20
N LEU A 130 -10.08 1.58 -2.99
CA LEU A 130 -10.10 0.13 -2.88
C LEU A 130 -10.19 -0.49 -4.28
N VAL A 131 -9.20 -1.31 -4.64
CA VAL A 131 -9.30 -2.21 -5.79
C VAL A 131 -9.87 -3.53 -5.30
N ALA A 132 -11.02 -3.91 -5.85
CA ALA A 132 -11.80 -5.05 -5.39
C ALA A 132 -12.00 -6.07 -6.52
N ALA A 133 -12.11 -7.34 -6.16
CA ALA A 133 -12.44 -8.41 -7.11
C ALA A 133 -12.94 -9.66 -6.37
N PRO A 134 -13.79 -10.50 -6.99
CA PRO A 134 -14.28 -11.73 -6.39
C PRO A 134 -13.13 -12.62 -5.89
N LEU A 135 -13.28 -13.19 -4.69
CA LEU A 135 -12.26 -14.02 -4.05
C LEU A 135 -11.73 -15.12 -4.99
N GLU A 136 -12.61 -15.82 -5.69
CA GLU A 136 -12.21 -16.90 -6.60
C GLU A 136 -11.40 -16.43 -7.80
N GLU A 137 -11.64 -15.21 -8.31
CA GLU A 137 -10.79 -14.63 -9.35
C GLU A 137 -9.42 -14.24 -8.79
N ARG A 138 -9.40 -13.61 -7.62
CA ARG A 138 -8.16 -13.22 -6.94
C ARG A 138 -7.30 -14.44 -6.64
N VAL A 139 -7.90 -15.52 -6.14
CA VAL A 139 -7.23 -16.81 -5.90
C VAL A 139 -6.62 -17.34 -7.18
N ARG A 140 -7.40 -17.46 -8.26
CA ARG A 140 -6.89 -17.92 -9.57
C ARG A 140 -5.72 -17.07 -10.08
N ARG A 141 -5.84 -15.73 -10.02
CA ARG A 141 -4.78 -14.80 -10.44
C ARG A 141 -3.48 -14.99 -9.65
N VAL A 142 -3.59 -15.14 -8.33
CA VAL A 142 -2.41 -15.29 -7.46
C VAL A 142 -1.73 -16.63 -7.68
N MET A 143 -2.51 -17.72 -7.80
CA MET A 143 -1.97 -19.05 -8.10
C MET A 143 -1.24 -19.04 -9.45
N ALA A 144 -1.84 -18.49 -10.50
CA ALA A 144 -1.25 -18.43 -11.84
C ALA A 144 0.03 -17.59 -11.89
N ARG A 145 0.06 -16.44 -11.21
CA ARG A 145 1.21 -15.52 -11.23
C ARG A 145 2.36 -15.98 -10.34
N SER A 146 2.06 -16.52 -9.16
CA SER A 146 3.04 -16.70 -8.08
C SER A 146 3.29 -18.18 -7.73
N GLY A 147 2.59 -19.13 -8.35
CA GLY A 147 2.77 -20.56 -8.11
C GLY A 147 2.37 -21.03 -6.70
N LEU A 148 1.62 -20.21 -5.96
CA LEU A 148 1.17 -20.52 -4.62
C LEU A 148 0.01 -21.53 -4.63
N SER A 149 -0.10 -22.34 -3.57
CA SER A 149 -1.26 -23.20 -3.38
C SER A 149 -2.50 -22.37 -3.03
N ARG A 150 -3.70 -22.89 -3.33
CA ARG A 150 -4.97 -22.26 -2.94
C ARG A 150 -5.01 -21.97 -1.43
N GLU A 151 -4.54 -22.90 -0.62
CA GLU A 151 -4.49 -22.77 0.84
C GLU A 151 -3.59 -21.62 1.28
N GLU A 152 -2.42 -21.46 0.65
CA GLU A 152 -1.50 -20.34 0.92
C GLU A 152 -2.10 -18.98 0.51
N VAL A 153 -2.89 -18.92 -0.56
CA VAL A 153 -3.59 -17.68 -0.94
C VAL A 153 -4.68 -17.35 0.07
N LEU A 154 -5.50 -18.33 0.45
CA LEU A 154 -6.57 -18.15 1.43
C LEU A 154 -6.03 -17.83 2.84
N ALA A 155 -4.87 -18.37 3.21
CA ALA A 155 -4.21 -18.01 4.47
C ALA A 155 -3.80 -16.53 4.48
N ARG A 156 -3.27 -16.01 3.37
CA ARG A 156 -2.95 -14.58 3.24
C ARG A 156 -4.18 -13.69 3.20
N GLU A 157 -5.26 -14.15 2.55
CA GLU A 157 -6.55 -13.45 2.56
C GLU A 157 -7.08 -13.29 3.99
N ARG A 158 -7.08 -14.37 4.78
CA ARG A 158 -7.58 -14.35 6.18
C ARG A 158 -6.75 -13.47 7.12
N ALA A 159 -5.50 -13.16 6.76
CA ALA A 159 -4.66 -12.26 7.52
C ALA A 159 -4.96 -10.76 7.25
N GLN A 160 -5.85 -10.46 6.31
CA GLN A 160 -6.25 -9.11 5.93
C GLN A 160 -7.66 -8.81 6.43
N MET A 161 -7.99 -7.52 6.54
CA MET A 161 -9.38 -7.12 6.77
C MET A 161 -10.25 -7.63 5.62
N PRO A 162 -11.47 -8.17 5.90
CA PRO A 162 -12.38 -8.63 4.85
C PRO A 162 -12.65 -7.52 3.83
N GLU A 163 -12.73 -7.88 2.54
CA GLU A 163 -12.97 -6.89 1.47
C GLU A 163 -14.28 -6.11 1.70
N GLU A 164 -15.33 -6.77 2.20
CA GLU A 164 -16.59 -6.11 2.56
C GLU A 164 -16.43 -5.02 3.63
N GLU A 165 -15.57 -5.22 4.62
CA GLU A 165 -15.27 -4.18 5.61
C GLU A 165 -14.45 -3.05 5.02
N LYS A 166 -13.55 -3.35 4.05
CA LYS A 166 -12.84 -2.30 3.30
C LYS A 166 -13.79 -1.50 2.42
N ARG A 167 -14.77 -2.15 1.77
CA ARG A 167 -15.79 -1.50 0.93
C ARG A 167 -16.60 -0.47 1.70
N LYS A 168 -16.96 -0.76 2.96
CA LYS A 168 -17.67 0.17 3.86
C LYS A 168 -16.87 1.42 4.22
N ARG A 169 -15.54 1.36 4.11
CA ARG A 169 -14.61 2.42 4.54
C ARG A 169 -13.99 3.19 3.37
N ALA A 170 -13.96 2.58 2.19
CA ALA A 170 -13.30 3.15 1.02
C ALA A 170 -14.01 4.40 0.51
N THR A 171 -13.26 5.42 0.11
CA THR A 171 -13.80 6.60 -0.57
C THR A 171 -14.28 6.25 -1.97
N TRP A 172 -13.49 5.45 -2.69
CA TRP A 172 -13.85 4.89 -3.99
C TRP A 172 -13.55 3.40 -4.04
N VAL A 173 -14.36 2.68 -4.80
CA VAL A 173 -14.17 1.25 -5.08
C VAL A 173 -14.06 1.05 -6.59
N LEU A 174 -12.98 0.38 -7.03
CA LEU A 174 -12.79 -0.06 -8.41
C LEU A 174 -12.99 -1.57 -8.49
N GLU A 175 -14.01 -1.98 -9.25
CA GLU A 175 -14.23 -3.38 -9.56
C GLU A 175 -13.27 -3.84 -10.66
N ASN A 176 -12.40 -4.78 -10.33
CA ASN A 176 -11.46 -5.39 -11.25
C ASN A 176 -11.95 -6.78 -11.68
N THR A 177 -13.17 -6.83 -12.21
CA THR A 177 -13.86 -8.02 -12.74
C THR A 177 -13.88 -8.08 -14.27
N GLY A 178 -13.71 -6.94 -14.94
CA GLY A 178 -13.78 -6.80 -16.40
C GLY A 178 -12.44 -6.90 -17.11
N SER A 179 -12.39 -6.34 -18.32
CA SER A 179 -11.14 -6.23 -19.08
C SER A 179 -10.24 -5.12 -18.52
N LEU A 180 -9.00 -5.04 -19.02
CA LEU A 180 -8.10 -3.95 -18.67
C LEU A 180 -8.69 -2.59 -19.05
N GLU A 181 -9.36 -2.52 -20.20
CA GLU A 181 -10.03 -1.31 -20.69
C GLU A 181 -11.18 -0.87 -19.77
N ASP A 182 -11.92 -1.81 -19.19
CA ASP A 182 -12.96 -1.50 -18.21
C ASP A 182 -12.38 -0.92 -16.93
N LEU A 183 -11.28 -1.51 -16.44
CA LEU A 183 -10.55 -1.00 -15.29
C LEU A 183 -10.01 0.41 -15.56
N GLU A 184 -9.44 0.64 -16.75
CA GLU A 184 -8.96 1.98 -17.14
C GLU A 184 -10.09 3.01 -17.15
N ARG A 185 -11.25 2.64 -17.69
CA ARG A 185 -12.42 3.52 -17.77
C ARG A 185 -12.92 3.90 -16.38
N ALA A 186 -13.05 2.92 -15.49
CA ALA A 186 -13.47 3.14 -14.11
C ALA A 186 -12.45 4.00 -13.34
N LEU A 187 -11.15 3.74 -13.50
CA LEU A 187 -10.09 4.51 -12.88
C LEU A 187 -10.05 5.97 -13.40
N LYS A 188 -10.27 6.18 -14.70
CA LYS A 188 -10.39 7.53 -15.29
C LYS A 188 -11.58 8.31 -14.72
N ALA A 189 -12.71 7.65 -14.44
CA ALA A 189 -13.85 8.29 -13.79
C ALA A 189 -13.48 8.77 -12.37
N VAL A 190 -12.81 7.93 -11.57
CA VAL A 190 -12.32 8.33 -10.24
C VAL A 190 -11.33 9.50 -10.33
N LEU A 191 -10.41 9.48 -11.31
CA LEU A 191 -9.48 10.59 -11.54
C LEU A 191 -10.19 11.90 -11.91
N ALA A 192 -11.28 11.83 -12.68
CA ALA A 192 -12.09 13.00 -13.03
C ALA A 192 -12.75 13.64 -11.79
N GLU A 193 -13.23 12.83 -10.84
CA GLU A 193 -13.76 13.32 -9.56
C GLU A 193 -12.66 13.98 -8.71
N LEU A 194 -11.51 13.32 -8.59
CA LEU A 194 -10.35 13.80 -7.82
C LEU A 194 -9.80 15.14 -8.35
N THR A 195 -9.77 15.31 -9.68
CA THR A 195 -9.20 16.50 -10.32
C THR A 195 -10.25 17.60 -10.57
N GLY A 196 -11.53 17.24 -10.69
CA GLY A 196 -12.65 18.16 -10.89
C GLY A 196 -12.99 18.98 -9.65
N GLY A 197 -12.80 18.42 -8.45
CA GLY A 197 -13.02 19.13 -7.18
C GLY A 197 -12.11 20.35 -6.97
N ALA A 198 -10.95 20.39 -7.61
CA ALA A 198 -10.02 21.53 -7.51
C ALA A 198 -10.52 22.81 -8.20
N LYS A 199 -11.59 22.75 -9.01
CA LYS A 199 -12.16 23.91 -9.72
C LYS A 199 -13.39 24.55 -9.04
N GLY A 200 -13.86 24.04 -7.90
CA GLY A 200 -15.09 24.51 -7.23
C GLY A 200 -14.93 25.57 -6.13
N GLY A 201 -13.71 25.99 -5.80
CA GLY A 201 -13.45 26.97 -4.73
C GLY A 201 -13.24 28.40 -5.25
N ARG A 202 -14.28 29.03 -5.78
CA ARG A 202 -14.40 30.50 -5.87
C ARG A 202 -15.89 30.84 -5.72
N GLY A 203 -16.29 31.03 -4.47
CA GLY A 203 -17.43 31.89 -4.15
C GLY A 203 -17.09 33.34 -4.40
#